data_AF-A0A8H4NP54-F1
#
_entry.id   AF-A0A8H4NP54-F1
#
_cell.length_a   1.000
_cell.length_b   1.000
_cell.length_c   1.000
_cell.angle_alpha   90.00
_cell.angle_beta   90.00
_cell.angle_gamma   90.00
#
_symmetry.space_group_name_H-M   'P 1'
#
loop_
_entity.id
_entity.type
_entity.pdbx_description
1 polymer ?
#
loop_
_entity_poly.entity_id
_entity_poly.type
_entity_poly.pdbx_seq_one_letter_code
_entity_poly.pdbx_strand_id
1 'polypeptide(L)'
;MLDPKPGALPTVSINQMLPATLHLKWTQVWDTEMQHKNDTEYSYEVTAPGDTWLVGGRRKGHFVIPGSTGDPLSSTPETEAEIPLILIPLREGWLPYPSIEMREVKEVQENQPQICEVDYKNLGESIRAVGERKSVTVSLDASGPGGGPLVLESEGLGRETGRVVA
;
A
#
# COMPACT_ATOMS: atom_id res chain seq x y z
N MET A 1 -2.97 -22.03 -6.39
CA MET A 1 -1.97 -21.07 -5.90
C MET A 1 -1.08 -20.74 -7.08
N LEU A 2 -1.39 -19.66 -7.80
CA LEU A 2 -0.66 -19.28 -9.02
C LEU A 2 0.56 -18.46 -8.58
N ASP A 3 1.76 -18.99 -8.80
CA ASP A 3 2.97 -18.18 -8.69
C ASP A 3 2.88 -17.02 -9.68
N PRO A 4 3.01 -15.75 -9.24
CA PRO A 4 3.01 -14.63 -10.16
C PRO A 4 4.28 -14.68 -11.01
N LYS A 5 4.11 -14.57 -12.33
CA LYS A 5 5.24 -14.34 -13.26
C LYS A 5 6.02 -13.11 -12.78
N PRO A 6 7.37 -13.16 -12.76
CA PRO A 6 8.17 -11.99 -12.44
C PRO A 6 7.79 -10.84 -13.38
N GLY A 7 7.39 -9.70 -12.81
CA GLY A 7 6.96 -8.50 -13.56
C GLY A 7 5.46 -8.39 -13.87
N ALA A 8 4.62 -9.35 -13.45
CA ALA A 8 3.17 -9.19 -13.55
C ALA A 8 2.63 -8.32 -12.40
N LEU A 9 1.96 -7.21 -12.75
CA LEU A 9 1.29 -6.37 -11.76
C LEU A 9 0.17 -7.17 -11.06
N PRO A 10 0.05 -7.08 -9.73
CA PRO A 10 -0.96 -7.85 -8.99
C PRO A 10 -2.36 -7.45 -9.46
N THR A 11 -3.14 -8.45 -9.85
CA THR A 11 -4.56 -8.29 -10.21
C THR A 11 -5.42 -8.81 -9.08
N VAL A 12 -6.33 -7.98 -8.59
CA VAL A 12 -7.18 -8.27 -7.44
C VAL A 12 -8.64 -7.97 -7.76
N SER A 13 -9.56 -8.52 -6.98
CA SER A 13 -10.97 -8.15 -7.09
C SER A 13 -11.32 -6.96 -6.18
N ILE A 14 -12.20 -6.08 -6.64
CA ILE A 14 -12.79 -5.04 -5.80
C ILE A 14 -13.47 -5.65 -4.57
N ASN A 15 -13.50 -4.92 -3.46
CA ASN A 15 -14.11 -5.30 -2.19
C ASN A 15 -13.50 -6.54 -1.49
N GLN A 16 -12.40 -7.08 -2.00
CA GLN A 16 -11.66 -8.15 -1.32
C GLN A 16 -10.61 -7.58 -0.36
N MET A 17 -10.42 -8.26 0.77
CA MET A 17 -9.42 -7.89 1.76
C MET A 17 -8.04 -8.35 1.30
N LEU A 18 -7.13 -7.41 1.14
CA LEU A 18 -5.74 -7.67 0.77
C LEU A 18 -4.84 -7.45 1.99
N PRO A 19 -4.16 -8.49 2.51
CA PRO A 19 -3.16 -8.28 3.54
C PRO A 19 -1.97 -7.52 2.95
N ALA A 20 -1.51 -6.50 3.66
CA ALA A 20 -0.32 -5.72 3.31
C ALA A 20 0.49 -5.42 4.58
N THR A 21 1.78 -5.15 4.41
CA THR A 21 2.66 -4.76 5.51
C THR A 21 3.39 -3.48 5.13
N LEU A 22 3.28 -2.46 5.98
CA LEU A 22 4.13 -1.29 5.91
C LEU A 22 5.44 -1.60 6.63
N HIS A 23 6.54 -1.61 5.89
CA HIS A 23 7.89 -1.74 6.42
C HIS A 23 8.52 -0.36 6.59
N LEU A 24 8.84 0.02 7.82
CA LEU A 24 9.62 1.23 8.12
C LEU A 24 11.05 0.82 8.47
N LYS A 25 12.00 1.42 7.74
CA LYS A 25 13.44 1.22 7.88
C LYS A 25 14.11 2.58 7.93
N TRP A 26 15.31 2.62 8.48
CA TRP A 26 16.08 3.85 8.63
C TRP A 26 17.55 3.60 8.31
N THR A 27 18.24 4.67 7.92
CA THR A 27 19.70 4.67 7.79
C THR A 27 20.24 6.07 8.07
N GLN A 28 21.35 6.13 8.78
CA GLN A 28 22.16 7.32 9.04
C GLN A 28 23.53 7.20 8.36
N VAL A 29 23.74 6.20 7.50
CA VAL A 29 25.02 6.00 6.77
C VAL A 29 25.40 7.24 5.92
N TRP A 30 24.40 8.01 5.50
CA TRP A 30 24.57 9.24 4.72
C TRP A 30 24.58 10.52 5.57
N ASP A 31 24.38 10.43 6.90
CA ASP A 31 24.45 11.56 7.80
C ASP A 31 25.92 11.93 8.03
N THR A 32 26.44 12.84 7.21
CA THR A 32 27.85 13.27 7.30
C THR A 32 28.15 14.13 8.53
N GLU A 33 27.11 14.71 9.14
CA GLU A 33 27.24 15.65 10.24
C GLU A 33 27.00 14.99 11.62
N MET A 34 26.45 13.76 11.63
CA MET A 34 26.14 12.98 12.84
C MET A 34 25.38 13.82 13.86
N GLN A 35 24.39 14.58 13.36
CA GLN A 35 23.69 15.58 14.17
C GLN A 35 22.84 14.92 15.28
N HIS A 36 22.39 13.69 15.03
CA HIS A 36 21.43 12.97 15.87
C HIS A 36 22.14 12.25 17.03
N LYS A 37 22.58 12.98 18.06
CA LYS A 37 23.18 12.34 19.24
C LYS A 37 22.18 11.57 20.10
N ASN A 38 20.91 11.92 20.00
CA ASN A 38 19.82 11.32 20.76
C ASN A 38 18.85 10.61 19.82
N ASP A 39 18.04 9.73 20.40
CA ASP A 39 16.95 9.07 19.69
C ASP A 39 15.96 10.11 19.15
N THR A 40 15.59 9.94 17.89
CA THR A 40 14.70 10.87 17.18
C THR A 40 13.39 10.15 16.85
N GLU A 41 12.27 10.76 17.20
CA GLU A 41 10.95 10.20 16.95
C GLU A 41 10.35 10.75 15.66
N TYR A 42 9.81 9.85 14.84
CA TYR A 42 9.11 10.16 13.61
C TYR A 42 7.68 9.64 13.67
N SER A 43 6.73 10.47 13.27
CA SER A 43 5.35 10.08 13.02
C SER A 43 5.17 9.61 11.58
N TYR A 44 4.33 8.60 11.37
CA TYR A 44 3.86 8.19 10.05
C TYR A 44 2.35 8.27 9.94
N GLU A 45 1.87 8.58 8.75
CA GLU A 45 0.45 8.57 8.40
C GLU A 45 0.23 7.95 7.02
N VAL A 46 -0.63 6.92 6.96
CA VAL A 46 -1.07 6.28 5.72
C VAL A 46 -2.35 6.95 5.23
N THR A 47 -2.31 7.52 4.02
CA THR A 47 -3.42 8.20 3.37
C THR A 47 -3.80 7.55 2.04
N ALA A 48 -5.08 7.54 1.72
CA ALA A 48 -5.57 7.08 0.42
C ALA A 48 -6.89 7.77 0.09
N PRO A 49 -7.22 7.99 -1.20
CA PRO A 49 -8.54 8.48 -1.58
C PRO A 49 -9.62 7.48 -1.16
N GLY A 50 -10.59 7.93 -0.35
CA GLY A 50 -11.63 7.08 0.25
C GLY A 50 -12.61 6.45 -0.75
N ASP A 51 -12.52 6.84 -2.01
CA ASP A 51 -13.28 6.33 -3.14
C ASP A 51 -12.53 5.25 -3.93
N THR A 52 -11.24 5.04 -3.64
CA THR A 52 -10.37 4.00 -4.25
C THR A 52 -9.99 2.91 -3.28
N TRP A 53 -9.75 3.26 -2.02
CA TRP A 53 -9.26 2.35 -1.00
C TRP A 53 -10.01 2.52 0.32
N LEU A 54 -10.35 1.40 0.93
CA LEU A 54 -10.54 1.31 2.37
C LEU A 54 -9.28 0.71 2.99
N VAL A 55 -8.67 1.44 3.92
CA VAL A 55 -7.45 1.02 4.63
C VAL A 55 -7.81 0.66 6.06
N GLY A 56 -7.66 -0.62 6.41
CA GLY A 56 -7.77 -1.15 7.77
C GLY A 56 -6.41 -1.30 8.45
N GLY A 57 -6.42 -1.50 9.77
CA GLY A 57 -5.21 -1.62 10.59
C GLY A 57 -4.71 -0.28 11.16
N ARG A 58 -3.44 -0.25 11.58
CA ARG A 58 -2.83 0.94 12.21
C ARG A 58 -2.30 1.90 11.15
N ARG A 59 -3.09 2.92 10.84
CA ARG A 59 -2.79 3.92 9.78
C ARG A 59 -1.90 5.08 10.25
N LYS A 60 -1.74 5.27 11.56
CA LYS A 60 -0.90 6.30 12.14
C LYS A 60 -0.12 5.74 13.32
N GLY A 61 1.06 6.27 13.56
CA GLY A 61 1.85 5.92 14.72
C GLY A 61 3.19 6.62 14.71
N HIS A 62 4.06 6.14 15.59
CA HIS A 62 5.39 6.68 15.79
C HIS A 62 6.44 5.59 15.56
N PHE A 63 7.64 6.02 15.22
CA PHE A 63 8.80 5.22 14.89
C PHE A 63 10.04 5.93 15.40
N VAL A 64 10.87 5.24 16.18
CA VAL A 64 12.04 5.85 16.82
C VAL A 64 13.29 5.40 16.08
N ILE A 65 14.12 6.37 15.70
CA ILE A 65 15.43 6.15 15.10
C ILE A 65 16.48 6.40 16.20
N PRO A 66 17.31 5.39 16.54
CA PRO A 66 18.39 5.54 17.51
C PRO A 66 19.38 6.66 17.15
N GLY A 67 19.97 7.29 18.16
CA GLY A 67 21.04 8.28 17.95
C GLY A 67 22.32 7.69 17.33
N SER A 68 23.04 8.50 16.56
CA SER A 68 24.24 8.17 15.77
C SER A 68 25.52 7.90 16.59
N THR A 69 25.44 7.89 17.92
CA THR A 69 26.61 7.70 18.79
C THR A 69 27.06 6.23 18.92
N GLY A 70 26.30 5.28 18.39
CA GLY A 70 26.61 3.86 18.42
C GLY A 70 26.35 3.16 17.09
N ASP A 71 27.05 2.04 16.86
CA ASP A 71 26.62 1.08 15.85
C ASP A 71 25.29 0.45 16.29
N PRO A 72 24.34 0.21 15.37
CA PRO A 72 24.46 0.32 13.91
C PRO A 72 23.97 1.65 13.35
N LEU A 73 24.59 2.15 12.26
CA LEU A 73 24.13 3.33 11.49
C LEU A 73 22.97 3.02 10.53
N SER A 74 22.34 1.85 10.63
CA SER A 74 21.24 1.42 9.77
C SER A 74 20.32 0.49 10.55
N SER A 75 19.08 0.39 10.08
CA SER A 75 18.08 -0.46 10.71
C SER A 75 18.51 -1.92 10.82
N THR A 76 18.15 -2.52 11.93
CA THR A 76 18.25 -3.96 12.24
C THR A 76 16.83 -4.53 12.42
N PRO A 77 16.63 -5.85 12.36
CA PRO A 77 15.31 -6.44 12.58
C PRO A 77 14.61 -6.00 13.88
N GLU A 78 15.38 -5.62 14.90
CA GLU A 78 14.87 -5.15 16.20
C GLU A 78 14.46 -3.67 16.20
N THR A 79 14.99 -2.87 15.26
CA THR A 79 14.74 -1.42 15.13
C THR A 79 13.89 -1.07 13.90
N GLU A 80 13.57 -2.06 13.07
CA GLU A 80 12.58 -1.94 12.00
C GLU A 80 11.16 -2.07 12.55
N ALA A 81 10.19 -1.47 11.85
CA ALA A 81 8.78 -1.65 12.18
C ALA A 81 8.03 -2.29 11.01
N GLU A 82 7.32 -3.37 11.32
CA GLU A 82 6.38 -4.02 10.41
C GLU A 82 4.96 -3.76 10.90
N ILE A 83 4.21 -2.94 10.15
CA ILE A 83 2.84 -2.56 10.52
C ILE A 83 1.86 -3.28 9.60
N PRO A 84 1.05 -4.22 10.11
CA PRO A 84 0.06 -4.90 9.29
C PRO A 84 -1.07 -3.94 8.93
N LEU A 85 -1.42 -3.94 7.65
CA LEU A 85 -2.50 -3.19 7.03
C LEU A 85 -3.43 -4.14 6.28
N ILE A 86 -4.68 -3.71 6.12
CA ILE A 86 -5.64 -4.38 5.24
C ILE A 86 -6.06 -3.37 4.18
N LEU A 87 -5.85 -3.70 2.92
CA LEU A 87 -6.26 -2.86 1.80
C LEU A 87 -7.48 -3.47 1.12
N ILE A 88 -8.54 -2.69 0.96
CA ILE A 88 -9.73 -3.11 0.24
C ILE A 88 -9.95 -2.14 -0.93
N PRO A 89 -9.74 -2.57 -2.18
CA PRO A 89 -9.97 -1.72 -3.35
C PRO A 89 -11.47 -1.52 -3.58
N LEU A 90 -11.91 -0.28 -3.75
CA LEU A 90 -13.33 0.08 -3.88
C LEU A 90 -13.75 0.39 -5.33
N ARG A 91 -12.78 0.46 -6.24
CA ARG A 91 -12.98 0.86 -7.64
C ARG A 91 -12.19 -0.03 -8.59
N GLU A 92 -12.79 -0.36 -9.74
CA GLU A 92 -12.07 -1.05 -10.82
C GLU A 92 -11.06 -0.13 -11.52
N GLY A 93 -9.96 -0.70 -12.01
CA GLY A 93 -8.93 0.02 -12.76
C GLY A 93 -7.54 -0.12 -12.16
N TRP A 94 -6.66 0.80 -12.52
CA TRP A 94 -5.31 0.88 -11.96
C TRP A 94 -5.35 1.73 -10.70
N LEU A 95 -5.04 1.13 -9.56
CA LEU A 95 -5.03 1.79 -8.27
C LEU A 95 -3.59 1.93 -7.77
N PRO A 96 -3.07 3.16 -7.61
CA PRO A 96 -1.79 3.35 -6.93
C PRO A 96 -1.91 2.92 -5.48
N TYR A 97 -0.80 2.47 -4.88
CA TYR A 97 -0.79 2.18 -3.45
C TYR A 97 -1.13 3.42 -2.60
N PRO A 98 -1.66 3.23 -1.38
CA PRO A 98 -1.79 4.30 -0.40
C PRO A 98 -0.48 5.07 -0.23
N SER A 99 -0.61 6.39 -0.06
CA SER A 99 0.52 7.28 0.23
C SER A 99 0.88 7.21 1.71
N ILE A 100 2.15 7.51 2.02
CA ILE A 100 2.67 7.52 3.37
C ILE A 100 3.36 8.84 3.59
N GLU A 101 2.98 9.57 4.63
CA GLU A 101 3.67 10.78 5.05
C GLU A 101 4.49 10.48 6.30
N MET A 102 5.76 10.90 6.32
CA MET A 102 6.62 10.82 7.49
C MET A 102 6.98 12.23 7.96
N ARG A 103 6.93 12.46 9.26
CA ARG A 103 7.27 13.75 9.88
C ARG A 103 8.00 13.53 11.20
N GLU A 104 9.12 14.20 11.36
CA GLU A 104 9.81 14.27 12.66
C GLU A 104 8.91 14.90 13.72
N VAL A 105 8.89 14.30 14.91
CA VAL A 105 8.18 14.80 16.08
C VAL A 105 9.17 15.61 16.90
N LYS A 106 9.02 16.94 16.89
CA LYS A 106 9.88 17.85 17.65
C LYS A 106 9.27 18.15 19.01
N GLU A 107 10.07 18.06 20.07
CA GLU A 107 9.76 18.74 21.31
C GLU A 107 9.93 20.25 21.13
N VAL A 108 9.07 21.03 21.78
CA VAL A 108 8.71 22.44 21.49
C VAL A 108 9.89 23.45 21.54
N GLN A 109 11.12 23.04 21.81
CA GLN A 109 12.25 23.94 22.12
C GLN A 109 13.35 24.05 21.05
N GLU A 110 13.44 23.16 20.06
CA GLU A 110 14.50 23.24 19.04
C GLU A 110 13.95 23.71 17.69
N ASN A 111 14.18 25.00 17.39
CA ASN A 111 13.68 25.67 16.19
C ASN A 111 14.60 25.48 14.96
N GLN A 112 15.38 24.40 14.91
CA GLN A 112 16.18 24.07 13.73
C GLN A 112 15.39 23.14 12.81
N PRO A 113 15.26 23.47 11.51
CA PRO A 113 14.66 22.56 10.54
C PRO A 113 15.65 21.42 10.25
N GLN A 114 15.56 20.33 11.02
CA GLN A 114 16.10 19.04 10.61
C GLN A 114 15.39 18.55 9.35
N ILE A 115 16.18 18.11 8.38
CA ILE A 115 15.73 17.61 7.08
C ILE A 115 15.98 16.11 7.09
N CYS A 116 14.93 15.32 6.98
CA CYS A 116 15.04 13.89 6.71
C CYS A 116 14.72 13.62 5.24
N GLU A 117 15.52 12.76 4.60
CA GLU A 117 15.20 12.21 3.28
C GLU A 117 14.33 10.96 3.45
N VAL A 118 13.29 10.82 2.64
CA VAL A 118 12.35 9.69 2.69
C VAL A 118 12.35 8.98 1.33
N ASP A 119 12.70 7.68 1.33
CA ASP A 119 12.64 6.81 0.15
C ASP A 119 11.42 5.88 0.22
N TYR A 120 10.63 5.87 -0.86
CA TYR A 120 9.41 5.08 -0.98
C TYR A 120 9.61 3.95 -1.99
N LYS A 121 9.79 2.72 -1.52
CA LYS A 121 10.11 1.58 -2.40
C LYS A 121 9.04 1.26 -3.43
N ASN A 122 7.78 1.41 -3.08
CA ASN A 122 6.64 1.14 -3.96
C ASN A 122 6.08 2.41 -4.63
N LEU A 123 6.85 3.51 -4.66
CA LEU A 123 6.40 4.75 -5.28
C LEU A 123 6.15 4.54 -6.77
N GLY A 124 4.95 4.90 -7.21
CA GLY A 124 4.53 4.71 -8.61
C GLY A 124 4.09 3.30 -8.94
N GLU A 125 4.19 2.34 -8.02
CA GLU A 125 3.59 1.03 -8.21
C GLU A 125 2.07 1.10 -8.07
N SER A 126 1.39 0.23 -8.81
CA SER A 126 -0.08 0.16 -8.83
C SER A 126 -0.53 -1.28 -8.94
N ILE A 127 -1.75 -1.52 -8.50
CA ILE A 127 -2.43 -2.81 -8.66
C ILE A 127 -3.56 -2.67 -9.67
N ARG A 128 -3.95 -3.77 -10.30
CA ARG A 128 -5.12 -3.82 -11.17
C ARG A 128 -6.31 -4.37 -10.39
N ALA A 129 -7.26 -3.52 -10.05
CA ALA A 129 -8.53 -3.93 -9.47
C ALA A 129 -9.54 -4.26 -10.57
N VAL A 130 -10.19 -5.41 -10.49
CA VAL A 130 -11.23 -5.86 -11.42
C VAL A 130 -12.50 -6.24 -10.66
N GLY A 131 -13.65 -6.22 -11.33
CA GLY A 131 -14.90 -6.72 -10.76
C GLY A 131 -14.81 -8.21 -10.40
N GLU A 132 -15.53 -8.62 -9.35
CA GLU A 132 -15.71 -10.03 -9.01
C GLU A 132 -16.56 -10.73 -10.07
N ARG A 133 -15.92 -11.27 -11.11
CA ARG A 133 -16.58 -12.04 -12.18
C ARG A 133 -16.13 -13.50 -12.11
N LYS A 134 -17.08 -14.41 -11.95
CA LYS A 134 -16.89 -15.86 -11.91
C LYS A 134 -16.75 -16.46 -13.31
N SER A 135 -17.56 -15.99 -14.26
CA SER A 135 -17.50 -16.40 -15.67
C SER A 135 -17.81 -15.22 -16.57
N VAL A 136 -17.19 -15.17 -17.75
CA VAL A 136 -17.52 -14.22 -18.81
C VAL A 136 -17.70 -15.03 -20.09
N THR A 137 -18.91 -15.08 -20.60
CA THR A 137 -19.21 -15.71 -21.90
C THR A 137 -19.22 -14.62 -22.95
N VAL A 138 -18.35 -14.77 -23.95
CA VAL A 138 -18.31 -13.90 -25.13
C VAL A 138 -18.81 -14.71 -26.31
N SER A 139 -19.95 -14.33 -26.86
CA SER A 139 -20.47 -14.94 -28.09
C SER A 139 -19.99 -14.12 -29.29
N LEU A 140 -19.20 -14.76 -30.16
CA LEU A 140 -18.76 -14.21 -31.44
C LEU A 140 -19.70 -14.73 -32.52
N ASP A 141 -20.80 -14.02 -32.82
CA ASP A 141 -21.64 -14.32 -33.98
C ASP A 141 -21.09 -13.64 -35.25
N ALA A 142 -19.79 -13.75 -35.50
CA ALA A 142 -19.19 -13.25 -36.73
C ALA A 142 -19.40 -14.27 -37.88
N SER A 143 -20.60 -14.31 -38.47
CA SER A 143 -20.80 -14.93 -39.78
C SER A 143 -21.53 -13.97 -40.72
N GLY A 144 -20.75 -13.05 -41.32
CA GLY A 144 -21.19 -12.16 -42.39
C GLY A 144 -20.31 -10.91 -42.54
N PRO A 145 -20.18 -10.31 -43.75
CA PRO A 145 -19.29 -9.17 -44.04
C PRO A 145 -19.60 -7.86 -43.29
N GLY A 146 -20.62 -7.85 -42.42
CA GLY A 146 -21.07 -6.68 -41.66
C GLY A 146 -20.83 -6.72 -40.14
N GLY A 147 -20.33 -7.83 -39.57
CA GLY A 147 -20.02 -7.95 -38.13
C GLY A 147 -21.23 -7.82 -37.19
N GLY A 148 -21.74 -8.93 -36.68
CA GLY A 148 -22.87 -8.97 -35.73
C GLY A 148 -22.55 -8.38 -34.35
N PRO A 149 -23.59 -8.07 -33.54
CA PRO A 149 -23.44 -7.47 -32.22
C PRO A 149 -22.83 -8.47 -31.22
N LEU A 150 -21.74 -8.04 -30.57
CA LEU A 150 -21.09 -8.81 -29.51
C LEU A 150 -21.95 -8.83 -28.24
N VAL A 151 -22.31 -10.03 -27.78
CA VAL A 151 -22.98 -10.22 -26.49
C VAL A 151 -21.95 -10.63 -25.45
N LEU A 152 -21.88 -9.87 -24.35
CA LEU A 152 -21.03 -10.14 -23.21
C LEU A 152 -21.90 -10.39 -21.97
N GLU A 153 -21.93 -11.64 -21.51
CA GLU A 153 -22.61 -12.04 -20.28
C GLU A 153 -21.55 -12.32 -19.20
N SER A 154 -21.76 -11.80 -17.99
CA SER A 154 -20.87 -12.08 -16.86
C SER A 154 -21.63 -12.54 -15.63
N GLU A 155 -21.20 -13.65 -15.04
CA GLU A 155 -21.69 -14.15 -13.76
C GLU A 155 -20.79 -13.62 -12.64
N GLY A 156 -21.35 -13.11 -11.55
CA GLY A 156 -20.58 -12.71 -10.35
C GLY A 156 -20.19 -13.92 -9.51
N LEU A 157 -19.15 -13.81 -8.66
CA LEU A 157 -19.00 -14.76 -7.57
C LEU A 157 -20.17 -14.52 -6.60
N GLY A 158 -21.00 -15.53 -6.40
CA GLY A 158 -22.09 -15.47 -5.44
C GLY A 158 -21.54 -15.09 -4.07
N ARG A 159 -21.78 -13.84 -3.65
CA ARG A 159 -21.67 -13.48 -2.24
C ARG A 159 -22.74 -14.31 -1.55
N GLU A 160 -22.33 -15.32 -0.76
CA GLU A 160 -23.21 -15.85 0.26
C GLU A 160 -23.81 -14.64 0.97
N THR A 161 -25.13 -14.61 1.05
CA THR A 161 -25.92 -13.56 1.68
C THR A 161 -25.40 -13.32 3.11
N GLY A 162 -24.42 -12.43 3.25
CA GLY A 162 -23.87 -12.01 4.51
C GLY A 162 -24.94 -11.25 5.25
N ARG A 163 -25.64 -11.95 6.14
CA ARG A 163 -26.63 -11.35 7.03
C ARG A 163 -25.88 -10.42 7.99
N VAL A 164 -26.02 -9.11 7.80
CA VAL A 164 -25.66 -8.14 8.82
C VAL A 164 -26.68 -8.31 9.96
N VAL A 165 -26.24 -8.91 11.05
CA VAL A 165 -26.96 -8.85 12.33
C VAL A 165 -26.47 -7.60 13.05
N ALA A 166 -27.37 -6.64 13.21
CA ALA A 166 -27.21 -5.50 14.12
C ALA A 166 -27.44 -5.95 15.56
#